data_AF-T1BE16-F1
#
_entry.id   AF-T1BE16-F1
#
_cell.length_a   1.000
_cell.length_b   1.000
_cell.length_c   1.000
_cell.angle_alpha   90.00
_cell.angle_beta   90.00
_cell.angle_gamma   90.00
#
_symmetry.space_group_name_H-M   'P 1'
#
loop_
_entity.id
_entity.type
_entity.pdbx_description
1 polymer ?
#
loop_
_entity_poly.entity_id
_entity_poly.type
_entity_poly.pdbx_seq_one_letter_code
_entity_poly.pdbx_strand_id
1 'polypeptide(L)'
;MTGRPAPANREHFSLPRPFAGGFSMSDPTVPSDASTVRASARGVRLVSPIPGPRARQIIERDRHALMTATKSSPIVAASASGVWVTDVDGNRLLDFAAGIAVHAVGHCHPEVVRAVREQAGILAHFAGTDFYYDLQVTLAEKIASLAPGSAEKKVFFTNSGTESAEAA
;
A
#
# COMPACT_ATOMS: atom_id res chain seq x y z
N MET A 1 -0.20 49.11 -47.85
CA MET A 1 -0.84 49.40 -46.55
C MET A 1 -2.20 48.71 -46.60
N THR A 2 -2.53 47.64 -45.88
CA THR A 2 -2.26 47.19 -44.52
C THR A 2 -2.36 45.64 -44.53
N GLY A 3 -1.34 44.87 -44.16
CA GLY A 3 -1.05 44.48 -42.77
C GLY A 3 -1.88 43.27 -42.32
N ARG A 4 -1.48 42.03 -42.69
CA ARG A 4 -2.03 40.79 -42.10
C ARG A 4 -1.70 40.76 -40.60
N PRO A 5 -2.64 40.36 -39.71
CA PRO A 5 -2.33 40.23 -38.29
C PRO A 5 -1.45 38.99 -38.05
N ALA A 6 -0.44 39.15 -37.18
CA ALA A 6 0.50 38.11 -36.79
C ALA A 6 -0.20 37.02 -35.95
N PRO A 7 0.20 35.74 -36.07
CA PRO A 7 -0.32 34.68 -35.21
C PRO A 7 0.25 34.78 -33.79
N ALA A 8 -0.63 34.58 -32.80
CA ALA A 8 -0.35 34.63 -31.38
C ALA A 8 0.76 33.62 -30.96
N ASN A 9 1.63 34.07 -30.05
CA ASN A 9 2.68 33.29 -29.40
C ASN A 9 2.13 31.97 -28.85
N ARG A 10 2.63 30.85 -29.36
CA ARG A 10 2.59 29.55 -28.69
C ARG A 10 3.71 29.51 -27.66
N GLU A 11 3.41 29.92 -26.43
CA GLU A 11 4.24 29.60 -25.27
C GLU A 11 4.25 28.06 -25.11
N HIS A 12 5.38 27.45 -25.43
CA HIS A 12 5.63 26.03 -25.20
C HIS A 12 5.71 25.77 -23.70
N PHE A 13 4.59 25.35 -23.10
CA PHE A 13 4.58 24.79 -21.75
C PHE A 13 5.27 23.41 -21.78
N SER A 14 6.59 23.38 -21.57
CA SER A 14 7.34 22.13 -21.47
C SER A 14 7.07 21.47 -20.12
N LEU A 15 6.41 20.32 -20.12
CA LEU A 15 6.32 19.46 -18.94
C LEU A 15 7.74 19.05 -18.48
N PRO A 16 8.03 19.01 -17.17
CA PRO A 16 9.29 18.48 -16.68
C PRO A 16 9.44 17.02 -17.14
N ARG A 17 10.62 16.68 -17.64
CA ARG A 17 10.95 15.33 -18.12
C ARG A 17 10.69 14.30 -17.00
N PRO A 18 10.06 13.14 -17.30
CA PRO A 18 9.96 12.07 -16.33
C PRO A 18 11.36 11.63 -15.88
N PHE A 19 11.43 11.32 -14.58
CA PHE A 19 12.61 10.94 -13.83
C PHE A 19 13.45 9.87 -14.56
N ALA A 20 14.73 10.17 -14.82
CA ALA A 20 15.68 9.24 -15.44
C ALA A 20 16.17 8.12 -14.49
N GLY A 21 15.65 8.06 -13.26
CA GLY A 21 15.93 7.00 -12.30
C GLY A 21 14.81 5.97 -12.29
N GLY A 22 14.74 5.11 -13.32
CA GLY A 22 13.88 3.94 -13.31
C GLY A 22 14.27 3.03 -12.13
N PHE A 23 13.29 2.63 -11.33
CA PHE A 23 13.45 1.55 -10.37
C PHE A 23 13.70 0.26 -11.18
N SER A 24 14.97 -0.13 -11.32
CA SER A 24 15.32 -1.35 -12.03
C SER A 24 14.90 -2.56 -11.19
N MET A 25 14.16 -3.49 -11.79
CA MET A 25 13.88 -4.82 -11.20
C MET A 25 15.14 -5.66 -10.94
N SER A 26 16.35 -5.15 -11.28
CA SER A 26 17.63 -5.80 -11.04
C SER A 26 18.35 -5.34 -9.77
N ASP A 27 17.73 -4.55 -8.89
CA ASP A 27 18.33 -4.21 -7.59
C ASP A 27 18.45 -5.51 -6.75
N PRO A 28 19.68 -5.98 -6.41
CA PRO A 28 19.92 -7.28 -5.79
C PRO A 28 19.37 -7.42 -4.36
N THR A 29 18.58 -6.46 -3.89
CA THR A 29 18.02 -6.39 -2.55
C THR A 29 16.57 -6.84 -2.44
N VAL A 30 15.91 -7.21 -3.55
CA VAL A 30 14.57 -7.84 -3.52
C VAL A 30 14.73 -9.36 -3.54
N PRO A 31 14.44 -10.09 -2.44
CA PRO A 31 14.51 -11.55 -2.47
C PRO A 31 13.40 -12.09 -3.37
N SER A 32 13.77 -12.79 -4.45
CA SER A 32 12.87 -13.34 -5.47
C SER A 32 12.17 -14.65 -5.06
N ASP A 33 12.30 -15.06 -3.79
CA ASP A 33 11.78 -16.33 -3.31
C ASP A 33 11.09 -16.16 -1.94
N ALA A 34 9.76 -16.30 -1.94
CA ALA A 34 8.93 -16.27 -0.75
C ALA A 34 9.07 -17.53 0.13
N SER A 35 9.83 -18.55 -0.30
CA SER A 35 10.00 -19.81 0.42
C SER A 35 11.24 -19.89 1.33
N THR A 36 12.11 -18.88 1.33
CA THR A 36 13.38 -18.91 2.08
C THR A 36 13.39 -18.04 3.36
N VAL A 37 12.24 -17.55 3.84
CA VAL A 37 12.16 -16.98 5.21
C VAL A 37 12.05 -18.11 6.23
N ARG A 38 13.11 -18.92 6.33
CA ARG A 38 13.29 -19.87 7.44
C ARG A 38 13.27 -19.10 8.75
N ALA A 39 12.41 -19.55 9.67
CA ALA A 39 12.35 -19.08 11.04
C ALA A 39 13.71 -19.31 11.75
N SER A 40 14.65 -18.38 11.62
CA SER A 40 15.94 -18.46 12.31
C SER A 40 16.59 -17.09 12.50
N ALA A 41 16.23 -16.44 13.61
CA ALA A 41 17.05 -15.63 14.52
C ALA A 41 16.05 -14.90 15.44
N ARG A 42 15.94 -15.30 16.71
CA ARG A 42 14.84 -14.89 17.61
C ARG A 42 15.00 -13.44 18.10
N GLY A 43 13.98 -12.59 17.88
CA GLY A 43 13.81 -11.32 18.62
C GLY A 43 14.01 -10.02 17.82
N VAL A 44 13.74 -8.90 18.49
CA VAL A 44 14.06 -7.55 17.99
C VAL A 44 15.57 -7.44 17.76
N ARG A 45 15.98 -6.80 16.67
CA ARG A 45 17.39 -6.59 16.33
C ARG A 45 17.62 -5.18 15.81
N LEU A 46 18.41 -4.41 16.55
CA LEU A 46 18.83 -3.07 16.15
C LEU A 46 20.29 -3.11 15.67
N VAL A 47 20.54 -2.63 14.46
CA VAL A 47 21.87 -2.48 13.85
C VAL A 47 22.21 -1.02 13.55
N SER A 48 21.24 -0.13 13.65
CA SER A 48 21.44 1.31 13.55
C SER A 48 20.58 2.04 14.59
N PRO A 49 20.86 3.33 14.85
CA PRO A 49 19.89 4.20 15.50
C PRO A 49 18.59 4.24 14.70
N ILE A 50 17.49 4.59 15.37
CA ILE A 50 16.20 4.89 14.74
C ILE A 50 15.90 6.37 14.98
N PRO A 51 15.83 7.22 13.92
CA PRO A 51 16.07 6.90 12.52
C PRO A 51 17.56 6.73 12.19
N GLY A 52 17.86 5.77 11.32
CA GLY A 52 19.19 5.56 10.75
C GLY A 52 19.46 6.52 9.57
N PRO A 53 20.65 6.42 8.95
CA PRO A 53 21.05 7.35 7.90
C PRO A 53 20.12 7.30 6.67
N ARG A 54 19.66 6.11 6.25
CA ARG A 54 18.73 5.99 5.11
C ARG A 54 17.34 6.49 5.48
N ALA A 55 16.85 6.15 6.68
CA ALA A 55 15.58 6.66 7.17
C ALA A 55 15.55 8.19 7.21
N ARG A 56 16.61 8.86 7.69
CA ARG A 56 16.69 10.33 7.72
C ARG A 56 16.56 10.98 6.34
N GLN A 57 17.23 10.41 5.33
CA GLN A 57 17.13 10.93 3.95
C GLN A 57 15.69 10.84 3.42
N ILE A 58 14.98 9.75 3.72
CA ILE A 58 13.58 9.57 3.30
C ILE A 58 12.66 10.51 4.07
N ILE A 59 12.85 10.66 5.38
CA ILE A 59 12.06 11.58 6.21
C ILE A 59 12.23 13.04 5.74
N GLU A 60 13.44 13.44 5.33
CA GLU A 60 13.66 14.79 4.83
C GLU A 60 12.98 15.02 3.48
N ARG A 61 13.05 14.03 2.57
CA ARG A 61 12.29 14.07 1.32
C ARG A 61 10.78 14.14 1.56
N ASP A 62 10.27 13.37 2.52
CA ASP A 62 8.86 13.36 2.93
C ASP A 62 8.41 14.76 3.38
N ARG A 63 9.20 15.44 4.23
CA ARG A 63 8.91 16.82 4.69
C ARG A 63 8.83 17.84 3.57
N HIS A 64 9.62 17.67 2.51
CA HIS A 64 9.59 18.57 1.36
C HIS A 64 8.49 18.23 0.36
N ALA A 65 8.10 16.95 0.26
CA ALA A 65 7.20 16.47 -0.79
C ALA A 65 5.74 16.33 -0.33
N LEU A 66 5.48 16.09 0.95
CA LEU A 66 4.16 15.80 1.48
C LEU A 66 3.73 16.83 2.52
N MET A 67 2.42 17.05 2.61
CA MET A 67 1.83 17.83 3.70
C MET A 67 2.01 17.10 5.04
N THR A 68 2.19 17.86 6.13
CA THR A 68 2.32 17.29 7.47
C THR A 68 1.06 16.53 7.87
N ALA A 69 1.23 15.28 8.28
CA ALA A 69 0.16 14.38 8.72
C ALA A 69 0.47 13.82 10.13
N THR A 70 -0.29 12.83 10.59
CA THR A 70 -0.25 12.26 11.95
C THR A 70 0.94 11.33 12.25
N LYS A 71 2.02 11.38 11.46
CA LYS A 71 3.19 10.50 11.61
C LYS A 71 3.89 10.79 12.96
N SER A 72 3.94 9.78 13.84
CA SER A 72 4.47 9.92 15.21
C SER A 72 5.80 9.22 15.46
N SER A 73 6.25 8.33 14.57
CA SER A 73 7.47 7.54 14.72
C SER A 73 8.42 7.74 13.53
N PRO A 74 9.75 7.87 13.75
CA PRO A 74 10.73 8.06 12.68
C PRO A 74 11.19 6.73 12.04
N ILE A 75 10.38 5.68 12.14
CA ILE A 75 10.66 4.39 11.49
C ILE A 75 10.24 4.48 10.02
N VAL A 76 11.14 4.05 9.13
CA VAL A 76 10.84 3.92 7.70
C VAL A 76 10.91 2.45 7.34
N ALA A 77 9.76 1.81 7.16
CA ALA A 77 9.66 0.38 6.86
C ALA A 77 10.17 0.07 5.44
N ALA A 78 10.86 -1.06 5.28
CA ALA A 78 11.31 -1.59 3.99
C ALA A 78 10.62 -2.89 3.61
N SER A 79 10.42 -3.80 4.57
CA SER A 79 9.70 -5.05 4.37
C SER A 79 9.03 -5.51 5.66
N ALA A 80 8.03 -6.37 5.53
CA ALA A 80 7.35 -6.94 6.69
C ALA A 80 6.84 -8.36 6.39
N SER A 81 6.81 -9.20 7.42
CA SER A 81 6.26 -10.56 7.33
C SER A 81 5.82 -11.04 8.72
N GLY A 82 4.57 -11.53 8.80
CA GLY A 82 3.97 -11.92 10.07
C GLY A 82 3.91 -10.73 11.02
N VAL A 83 4.58 -10.82 12.17
CA VAL A 83 4.65 -9.77 13.19
C VAL A 83 5.90 -8.89 13.10
N TRP A 84 6.77 -9.13 12.11
CA TRP A 84 8.07 -8.47 12.02
C TRP A 84 8.08 -7.43 10.92
N VAL A 85 8.61 -6.25 11.24
CA VAL A 85 8.91 -5.18 10.28
C VAL A 85 10.41 -4.99 10.24
N THR A 86 10.98 -4.97 9.05
CA THR A 86 12.38 -4.57 8.82
C THR A 86 12.39 -3.17 8.25
N ASP A 87 13.09 -2.26 8.92
CA ASP A 87 13.24 -0.89 8.45
C ASP A 87 14.28 -0.78 7.33
N VAL A 88 14.32 0.38 6.67
CA VAL A 88 15.26 0.65 5.58
C VAL A 88 16.70 0.60 6.01
N ASP A 89 17.03 0.74 7.29
CA ASP A 89 18.40 0.68 7.80
C ASP A 89 18.82 -0.74 8.24
N GLY A 90 17.88 -1.70 8.22
CA GLY A 90 18.10 -3.11 8.54
C GLY A 90 17.73 -3.51 9.97
N ASN A 91 17.10 -2.62 10.73
CA ASN A 91 16.57 -2.94 12.06
C ASN A 91 15.32 -3.81 11.90
N ARG A 92 15.23 -4.89 12.68
CA ARG A 92 14.05 -5.73 12.75
C ARG A 92 13.28 -5.46 14.03
N LEU A 93 12.03 -5.07 13.88
CA LEU A 93 11.13 -4.58 14.92
C LEU A 93 9.91 -5.50 15.03
N LEU A 94 9.40 -5.67 16.25
CA LEU A 94 8.14 -6.36 16.50
C LEU A 94 6.99 -5.35 16.38
N ASP A 95 6.01 -5.65 15.53
CA ASP A 95 4.87 -4.76 15.29
C ASP A 95 3.74 -5.03 16.29
N PHE A 96 3.46 -4.03 17.14
CA PHE A 96 2.33 -4.01 18.06
C PHE A 96 1.16 -3.15 17.58
N ALA A 97 1.29 -2.46 16.44
CA ALA A 97 0.25 -1.62 15.86
C ALA A 97 -0.60 -2.38 14.84
N ALA A 98 -0.02 -3.36 14.15
CA ALA A 98 -0.65 -4.11 13.05
C ALA A 98 -1.29 -3.18 12.00
N GLY A 99 -0.64 -2.05 11.71
CA GLY A 99 -1.17 -1.03 10.79
C GLY A 99 -2.50 -0.43 11.26
N ILE A 100 -2.65 -0.14 12.56
CA ILE A 100 -3.92 0.31 13.16
C ILE A 100 -4.97 -0.81 13.04
N ALA A 101 -4.63 -1.99 13.56
CA ALA A 101 -5.47 -3.19 13.58
C ALA A 101 -5.89 -3.76 12.20
N VAL A 102 -5.30 -3.30 11.09
CA VAL A 102 -5.60 -3.78 9.73
C VAL A 102 -4.96 -5.15 9.45
N HIS A 103 -3.70 -5.36 9.83
CA HIS A 103 -2.95 -6.58 9.53
C HIS A 103 -3.15 -7.67 10.59
N ALA A 104 -4.41 -8.01 10.90
CA ALA A 104 -4.76 -9.00 11.92
C ALA A 104 -4.22 -10.42 11.61
N VAL A 105 -4.11 -10.78 10.33
CA VAL A 105 -3.51 -12.06 9.87
C VAL A 105 -1.99 -11.98 9.67
N GLY A 106 -1.38 -10.86 10.08
CA GLY A 106 0.05 -10.57 9.88
C GLY A 106 0.37 -9.93 8.54
N HIS A 107 1.53 -9.28 8.49
CA HIS A 107 2.06 -8.66 7.27
C HIS A 107 2.34 -9.71 6.19
N CYS A 108 1.95 -9.39 4.95
CA CYS A 108 2.23 -10.20 3.77
C CYS A 108 1.87 -11.69 3.91
N HIS A 109 0.71 -12.00 4.51
CA HIS A 109 0.25 -13.39 4.67
C HIS A 109 0.24 -14.13 3.31
N PRO A 110 0.91 -15.30 3.19
CA PRO A 110 1.14 -15.94 1.88
C PRO A 110 -0.13 -16.20 1.07
N GLU A 111 -1.21 -16.61 1.72
CA GLU A 111 -2.49 -16.86 1.04
C GLU A 111 -3.15 -15.59 0.51
N VAL A 112 -3.06 -14.48 1.26
CA VAL A 112 -3.62 -13.19 0.85
C VAL A 112 -2.82 -12.64 -0.33
N VAL A 113 -1.49 -12.68 -0.24
CA VAL A 113 -0.60 -12.24 -1.32
C VAL A 113 -0.84 -13.04 -2.60
N ARG A 114 -0.99 -14.37 -2.49
CA ARG A 114 -1.31 -15.24 -3.62
C ARG A 114 -2.65 -14.86 -4.26
N ALA A 115 -3.72 -14.76 -3.46
CA ALA A 115 -5.05 -14.43 -3.96
C ALA A 115 -5.11 -13.06 -4.67
N VAL A 116 -4.45 -12.04 -4.10
CA VAL A 116 -4.37 -10.71 -4.71
C VAL A 116 -3.62 -10.76 -6.05
N ARG A 117 -2.48 -11.46 -6.12
CA ARG A 117 -1.69 -11.59 -7.36
C ARG A 117 -2.47 -12.30 -8.46
N GLU A 118 -3.14 -13.40 -8.11
CA GLU A 118 -3.97 -14.16 -9.05
C GLU A 118 -5.12 -13.30 -9.59
N GLN A 119 -5.89 -12.65 -8.71
CA GLN A 119 -7.03 -11.83 -9.14
C GLN A 119 -6.58 -10.61 -9.96
N ALA A 120 -5.48 -9.94 -9.58
CA ALA A 120 -4.95 -8.80 -10.32
C ALA A 120 -4.49 -9.17 -11.74
N GLY A 121 -4.04 -10.40 -11.96
CA GLY A 121 -3.70 -10.93 -13.29
C GLY A 121 -4.92 -11.25 -14.15
N ILE A 122 -6.11 -11.34 -13.56
CA ILE A 122 -7.37 -11.66 -14.25
C ILE A 122 -8.19 -10.40 -14.49
N LEU A 123 -8.53 -9.68 -13.42
CA LEU A 123 -9.37 -8.48 -13.46
C LEU A 123 -9.15 -7.64 -12.20
N ALA A 124 -8.62 -6.43 -12.38
CA ALA A 124 -8.40 -5.50 -11.28
C ALA A 124 -9.68 -4.73 -10.89
N HIS A 125 -10.43 -4.24 -11.89
CA HIS A 125 -11.65 -3.47 -11.67
C HIS A 125 -12.55 -3.41 -12.92
N PHE A 126 -13.85 -3.40 -12.67
CA PHE A 126 -14.97 -3.44 -13.61
C PHE A 126 -16.25 -2.88 -12.94
N ALA A 127 -16.13 -1.87 -12.07
CA ALA A 127 -17.23 -1.13 -11.42
C ALA A 127 -18.39 -2.00 -10.86
N GLY A 128 -18.24 -2.54 -9.64
CA GLY A 128 -19.24 -3.43 -9.01
C GLY A 128 -20.59 -2.82 -8.67
N THR A 129 -20.76 -1.52 -8.92
CA THR A 129 -22.03 -0.80 -8.87
C THR A 129 -22.81 -0.92 -10.18
N ASP A 130 -22.12 -1.13 -11.30
CA ASP A 130 -22.66 -1.10 -12.65
C ASP A 130 -22.69 -2.51 -13.26
N PHE A 131 -21.76 -3.37 -12.85
CA PHE A 131 -21.57 -4.73 -13.36
C PHE A 131 -21.42 -5.75 -12.23
N TYR A 132 -21.51 -7.04 -12.59
CA TYR A 132 -21.53 -8.14 -11.63
C TYR A 132 -20.15 -8.76 -11.39
N TYR A 133 -19.91 -9.18 -10.14
CA TYR A 133 -18.76 -9.98 -9.72
C TYR A 133 -19.22 -11.17 -8.89
N ASP A 134 -18.83 -12.37 -9.32
CA ASP A 134 -19.03 -13.59 -8.52
C ASP A 134 -18.34 -13.49 -7.14
N LEU A 135 -17.11 -12.95 -7.11
CA LEU A 135 -16.35 -12.74 -5.88
C LEU A 135 -17.02 -11.78 -4.90
N GLN A 136 -17.74 -10.76 -5.39
CA GLN A 136 -18.44 -9.80 -4.54
C GLN A 136 -19.65 -10.45 -3.86
N VAL A 137 -20.39 -11.30 -4.59
CA VAL A 137 -21.49 -12.10 -4.04
C VAL A 137 -20.97 -13.08 -2.99
N THR A 138 -19.93 -13.85 -3.34
CA THR A 138 -19.29 -14.82 -2.42
C THR A 138 -18.84 -14.15 -1.11
N LEU A 139 -18.23 -12.96 -1.19
CA LEU A 139 -17.81 -12.20 -0.01
C LEU A 139 -19.01 -11.69 0.80
N ALA A 140 -20.06 -11.20 0.13
CA ALA A 140 -21.26 -10.71 0.79
C ALA A 140 -21.96 -11.81 1.61
N GLU A 141 -22.11 -12.99 1.03
CA GLU A 141 -22.69 -14.17 1.71
C GLU A 141 -21.86 -14.56 2.95
N LYS A 142 -20.52 -14.58 2.81
CA LYS A 142 -19.64 -14.86 3.94
C LYS A 142 -19.78 -13.83 5.06
N ILE A 143 -19.79 -12.53 4.74
CA ILE A 143 -19.98 -11.46 5.75
C ILE A 143 -21.34 -11.59 6.44
N ALA A 144 -22.42 -11.77 5.66
CA ALA A 144 -23.77 -11.93 6.19
C ALA A 144 -23.89 -13.13 7.15
N SER A 145 -23.20 -14.23 6.86
CA SER A 145 -23.16 -15.43 7.71
C SER A 145 -22.44 -15.22 9.05
N LEU A 146 -21.46 -14.32 9.10
CA LEU A 146 -20.66 -14.03 10.29
C LEU A 146 -21.27 -12.94 11.18
N ALA A 147 -22.06 -12.03 10.59
CA ALA A 147 -22.72 -10.97 11.33
C ALA A 147 -23.72 -11.55 12.36
N PRO A 148 -23.91 -10.93 13.53
CA PRO A 148 -24.85 -11.42 14.55
C PRO A 148 -26.31 -11.33 14.09
N GLY A 149 -27.20 -12.09 14.76
CA GLY A 149 -28.65 -12.10 14.49
C GLY A 149 -29.09 -13.09 13.40
N SER A 150 -30.39 -13.40 13.37
CA SER A 150 -30.99 -14.42 12.49
C SER A 150 -31.81 -13.85 11.32
N ALA A 151 -31.95 -12.51 11.23
CA ALA A 151 -32.65 -11.87 10.13
C ALA A 151 -31.87 -12.04 8.81
N GLU A 152 -32.57 -11.91 7.68
CA GLU A 152 -31.94 -11.79 6.37
C GLU A 152 -31.09 -10.51 6.33
N LYS A 153 -29.86 -10.61 5.80
CA LYS A 153 -28.88 -9.52 5.78
C LYS A 153 -28.42 -9.27 4.36
N LYS A 154 -28.16 -8.00 4.05
CA LYS A 154 -27.55 -7.55 2.81
C LYS A 154 -26.27 -6.78 3.13
N VAL A 155 -25.32 -6.82 2.21
CA VAL A 155 -24.01 -6.16 2.36
C VAL A 155 -23.87 -5.07 1.31
N PHE A 156 -23.44 -3.89 1.76
CA PHE A 156 -22.99 -2.81 0.90
C PHE A 156 -21.48 -2.65 1.10
N PHE A 157 -20.71 -2.62 0.02
CA PHE A 157 -19.25 -2.54 0.07
C PHE A 157 -18.78 -1.10 -0.10
N THR A 158 -17.83 -0.69 0.74
CA THR A 158 -17.14 0.61 0.65
C THR A 158 -15.62 0.39 0.73
N ASN A 159 -14.84 1.44 0.48
CA ASN A 159 -13.36 1.34 0.49
C ASN A 159 -12.79 1.63 1.88
N SER A 160 -13.44 2.52 2.62
CA SER A 160 -13.00 3.01 3.93
C SER A 160 -14.06 2.77 4.99
N GLY A 161 -13.60 2.74 6.26
CA GLY A 161 -14.50 2.68 7.41
C GLY A 161 -15.37 3.93 7.59
N THR A 162 -14.89 5.09 7.14
CA THR A 162 -15.69 6.34 7.16
C THR A 162 -16.91 6.21 6.24
N GLU A 163 -16.73 5.76 4.99
CA GLU A 163 -17.85 5.50 4.08
C GLU A 163 -18.82 4.45 4.63
N SER A 164 -18.30 3.40 5.30
CA SER A 164 -19.17 2.41 5.95
C SER A 164 -20.01 3.03 7.05
N ALA A 165 -19.43 3.93 7.86
CA ALA A 165 -20.14 4.61 8.94
C ALA A 165 -21.16 5.63 8.42
N GLU A 166 -20.87 6.33 7.33
CA GLU A 166 -21.81 7.25 6.69
C GLU A 166 -22.99 6.52 6.02
N ALA A 167 -22.79 5.29 5.55
CA ALA A 167 -23.82 4.48 4.90
C ALA A 167 -24.74 3.71 5.89
N ALA A 168 -24.36 3.59 7.16
CA ALA A 168 -25.07 2.83 8.19
C ALA A 168 -26.18 3.65 8.87
#